data_AF-A0A952TNI9-F1
#
_entry.id   AF-A0A952TNI9-F1
#
_cell.length_a   1.000
_cell.length_b   1.000
_cell.length_c   1.000
_cell.angle_alpha   90.00
_cell.angle_beta   90.00
_cell.angle_gamma   90.00
#
_symmetry.space_group_name_H-M   'P 1'
#
loop_
_entity.id
_entity.type
_entity.pdbx_description
1 polymer ?
#
loop_
_entity_poly.entity_id
_entity_poly.type
_entity_poly.pdbx_seq_one_letter_code
_entity_poly.pdbx_strand_id
1 'polypeptide(L)'
;MRIHVLATLLLLASTSAQAAVWNNRNNWNSSWEERYVSWVRSSWTVNALTQSTLSNGEANPFKGMRADCADTVYTMRFVFAYMNKLPFAIKDPTGSGVLSNAMSRWDGQSEPAKARAFLNLIYNVGSTRSLPNDSFPVALSRSYVKPGIMLLATQKNHHSWTLQNMLSIGVPHLVFNSTIGATSGSKLQERTSWPNPGWVFEGDQTPSGHAGFRAFRPLAYLGRPVWDVPGYSEEQYRIPLSQWTSRATGKLATQKEGDQAKMDRLMKAACDAFKQRVSSVNEGVQARASIGRCMTYAEYDTYSTPSRDERLFDDLMALRSGFKSASKMDQKTLRRLRKIFPAVQSGARAENQAMRAQGVTADSFCVVEYRRGVSMDLSEMKRRLFAGAVSNNPNDDIQARWGERRGSNSCQSWGEWAPNL
;
A
#
# COMPACT_ATOMS: atom_id res chain seq x y z
N MET A 1 -76.76 -29.58 -23.35
CA MET A 1 -75.50 -30.00 -22.72
C MET A 1 -74.35 -29.30 -23.46
N ARG A 2 -73.91 -28.13 -23.00
CA ARG A 2 -72.83 -27.35 -23.62
C ARG A 2 -71.71 -27.23 -22.59
N ILE A 3 -70.61 -27.94 -22.83
CA ILE A 3 -69.40 -27.89 -22.01
C ILE A 3 -68.61 -26.68 -22.49
N HIS A 4 -68.54 -25.64 -21.66
CA HIS A 4 -67.62 -24.53 -21.87
C HIS A 4 -66.27 -24.89 -21.28
N VAL A 5 -65.27 -25.08 -22.15
CA VAL A 5 -63.86 -25.19 -21.77
C VAL A 5 -63.36 -23.78 -21.45
N LEU A 6 -63.11 -23.51 -20.17
CA LEU A 6 -62.45 -22.30 -19.71
C LEU A 6 -60.93 -22.53 -19.80
N ALA A 7 -60.29 -22.02 -20.84
CA ALA A 7 -58.83 -22.00 -20.96
C ALA A 7 -58.28 -20.79 -20.19
N THR A 8 -57.82 -21.01 -18.97
CA THR A 8 -57.13 -19.99 -18.16
C THR A 8 -55.72 -19.79 -18.69
N LEU A 9 -55.51 -18.75 -19.49
CA LEU A 9 -54.18 -18.29 -19.89
C LEU A 9 -53.47 -17.71 -18.64
N LEU A 10 -52.61 -18.50 -17.99
CA LEU A 10 -51.64 -17.96 -17.02
C LEU A 10 -50.58 -17.18 -17.80
N LEU A 11 -50.76 -15.87 -17.88
CA LEU A 11 -49.71 -14.91 -18.20
C LEU A 11 -48.63 -14.99 -17.10
N LEU A 12 -47.63 -15.84 -17.30
CA LEU A 12 -46.36 -15.76 -16.60
C LEU A 12 -45.67 -14.45 -17.03
N ALA A 13 -46.02 -13.36 -16.35
CA ALA A 13 -45.24 -12.14 -16.38
C ALA A 13 -43.89 -12.47 -15.71
N SER A 14 -42.91 -12.82 -16.54
CA SER A 14 -41.51 -12.88 -16.18
C SER A 14 -41.08 -11.47 -15.76
N THR A 15 -41.30 -11.11 -14.51
CA THR A 15 -40.63 -9.96 -13.92
C THR A 15 -39.16 -10.33 -13.87
N SER A 16 -38.39 -9.81 -14.83
CA SER A 16 -36.94 -9.81 -14.75
C SER A 16 -36.57 -9.00 -13.52
N ALA A 17 -36.54 -9.65 -12.35
CA ALA A 17 -36.06 -9.06 -11.12
C ALA A 17 -34.56 -8.79 -11.32
N GLN A 18 -34.25 -7.61 -11.87
CA GLN A 18 -32.87 -7.15 -12.00
C GLN A 18 -32.29 -7.04 -10.60
N ALA A 19 -31.42 -7.98 -10.25
CA ALA A 19 -31.01 -8.19 -8.88
C ALA A 19 -29.65 -7.51 -8.68
N ALA A 20 -29.68 -6.37 -7.99
CA ALA A 20 -28.50 -5.65 -7.50
C ALA A 20 -27.39 -6.60 -7.00
N VAL A 21 -26.13 -6.13 -7.04
CA VAL A 21 -24.97 -6.89 -6.52
C VAL A 21 -25.25 -7.38 -5.10
N TRP A 22 -25.76 -6.50 -4.24
CA TRP A 22 -26.47 -6.84 -3.01
C TRP A 22 -27.53 -5.78 -2.70
N ASN A 23 -28.57 -6.19 -1.97
CA ASN A 23 -29.60 -5.26 -1.49
C ASN A 23 -29.14 -4.58 -0.20
N ASN A 24 -29.30 -3.25 -0.13
CA ASN A 24 -28.94 -2.49 1.06
C ASN A 24 -29.91 -2.82 2.21
N ARG A 25 -29.36 -3.09 3.40
CA ARG A 25 -30.12 -3.22 4.65
C ARG A 25 -29.79 -2.12 5.66
N ASN A 26 -28.68 -1.41 5.43
CA ASN A 26 -28.20 -0.31 6.24
C ASN A 26 -27.84 0.88 5.35
N ASN A 27 -27.64 2.05 5.96
CA ASN A 27 -27.17 3.27 5.29
C ASN A 27 -25.98 3.87 6.03
N TRP A 28 -25.07 4.50 5.29
CA TRP A 28 -23.95 5.23 5.92
C TRP A 28 -24.46 6.36 6.80
N ASN A 29 -23.99 6.38 8.04
CA ASN A 29 -24.18 7.44 9.03
C ASN A 29 -22.96 7.46 9.96
N SER A 30 -22.91 8.39 10.91
CA SER A 30 -21.77 8.52 11.84
C SER A 30 -21.46 7.22 12.61
N SER A 31 -22.49 6.47 13.04
CA SER A 31 -22.30 5.19 13.73
C SER A 31 -21.66 4.13 12.81
N TRP A 32 -22.07 4.06 11.55
CA TRP A 32 -21.47 3.14 10.58
C TRP A 32 -20.05 3.55 10.19
N GLU A 33 -19.75 4.86 10.13
CA GLU A 33 -18.38 5.34 9.96
C GLU A 33 -17.49 4.94 11.15
N GLU A 34 -17.97 5.06 12.39
CA GLU A 34 -17.21 4.63 13.58
C GLU A 34 -16.98 3.12 13.63
N ARG A 35 -17.99 2.32 13.22
CA ARG A 35 -17.86 0.88 13.05
C ARG A 35 -16.84 0.53 11.97
N TYR A 36 -16.83 1.29 10.87
CA TYR A 36 -15.84 1.13 9.81
C TYR A 36 -14.41 1.41 10.31
N VAL A 37 -14.21 2.54 10.99
CA VAL A 37 -12.92 2.88 11.63
C VAL A 37 -12.46 1.75 12.58
N SER A 38 -13.38 1.23 13.38
CA SER A 38 -13.06 0.15 14.34
C SER A 38 -12.72 -1.16 13.64
N TRP A 39 -13.46 -1.51 12.58
CA TRP A 39 -13.20 -2.69 11.76
C TRP A 39 -11.87 -2.60 11.01
N VAL A 40 -11.55 -1.46 10.40
CA VAL A 40 -10.26 -1.30 9.72
C VAL A 40 -9.10 -1.53 10.68
N ARG A 41 -9.19 -0.95 11.89
CA ARG A 41 -8.14 -1.11 12.92
C ARG A 41 -7.90 -2.57 13.33
N SER A 42 -8.96 -3.39 13.41
CA SER A 42 -8.86 -4.76 13.93
C SER A 42 -8.79 -5.84 12.86
N SER A 43 -9.37 -5.60 11.68
CA SER A 43 -9.70 -6.65 10.70
C SER A 43 -9.05 -6.44 9.33
N TRP A 44 -8.70 -5.19 8.97
CA TRP A 44 -8.01 -4.91 7.71
C TRP A 44 -6.50 -5.16 7.84
N THR A 45 -6.12 -6.44 7.86
CA THR A 45 -4.73 -6.88 8.05
C THR A 45 -4.10 -7.34 6.74
N VAL A 46 -2.80 -7.68 6.77
CA VAL A 46 -2.09 -8.26 5.61
C VAL A 46 -2.73 -9.53 5.04
N ASN A 47 -3.59 -10.21 5.82
CA ASN A 47 -4.27 -11.43 5.42
C ASN A 47 -5.72 -11.22 4.95
N ALA A 48 -6.19 -9.99 4.81
CA ALA A 48 -7.59 -9.70 4.48
C ALA A 48 -8.09 -10.42 3.22
N LEU A 49 -7.21 -10.64 2.23
CA LEU A 49 -7.50 -11.32 0.96
C LEU A 49 -6.93 -12.76 0.88
N THR A 50 -6.39 -13.30 1.97
CA THR A 50 -5.91 -14.70 2.05
C THR A 50 -6.72 -15.56 3.02
N GLN A 51 -7.32 -14.94 4.04
CA GLN A 51 -8.15 -15.63 5.03
C GLN A 51 -9.42 -16.24 4.43
N SER A 52 -9.84 -17.39 4.97
CA SER A 52 -11.03 -18.13 4.51
C SER A 52 -12.35 -17.52 4.97
N THR A 53 -12.35 -16.73 6.04
CA THR A 53 -13.55 -16.12 6.62
C THR A 53 -13.36 -14.61 6.79
N LEU A 54 -14.47 -13.87 6.68
CA LEU A 54 -14.55 -12.47 7.03
C LEU A 54 -14.67 -12.33 8.56
N SER A 55 -14.49 -11.12 9.08
CA SER A 55 -14.55 -10.88 10.53
C SER A 55 -15.95 -11.04 11.14
N ASN A 56 -17.00 -11.19 10.32
CA ASN A 56 -18.35 -11.56 10.75
C ASN A 56 -18.57 -13.08 10.79
N GLY A 57 -17.55 -13.90 10.48
CA GLY A 57 -17.62 -15.36 10.47
C GLY A 57 -18.06 -15.98 9.15
N GLU A 58 -18.55 -15.19 8.18
CA GLU A 58 -18.96 -15.70 6.87
C GLU A 58 -17.75 -16.08 6.01
N ALA A 59 -17.96 -16.95 5.02
CA ALA A 59 -16.94 -17.28 4.03
C ALA A 59 -16.49 -16.02 3.28
N ASN A 60 -15.19 -15.87 3.04
CA ASN A 60 -14.62 -14.71 2.36
C ASN A 60 -14.66 -14.87 0.83
N PRO A 61 -15.59 -14.21 0.10
CA PRO A 61 -15.66 -14.34 -1.36
C PRO A 61 -14.49 -13.66 -2.07
N PHE A 62 -13.74 -12.81 -1.37
CA PHE A 62 -12.61 -12.05 -1.92
C PHE A 62 -11.26 -12.75 -1.67
N LYS A 63 -11.27 -13.93 -1.04
CA LYS A 63 -10.07 -14.75 -0.90
C LYS A 63 -9.42 -14.98 -2.26
N GLY A 64 -8.11 -14.82 -2.30
CA GLY A 64 -7.29 -15.00 -3.51
C GLY A 64 -7.35 -13.86 -4.51
N MET A 65 -8.11 -12.78 -4.25
CA MET A 65 -8.06 -11.59 -5.10
C MET A 65 -6.70 -10.91 -4.94
N ARG A 66 -6.11 -10.52 -6.06
CA ARG A 66 -4.85 -9.77 -6.11
C ARG A 66 -5.21 -8.31 -6.28
N ALA A 67 -4.79 -7.48 -5.34
CA ALA A 67 -5.07 -6.06 -5.31
C ALA A 67 -3.76 -5.30 -5.51
N ASP A 68 -3.74 -4.27 -6.36
CA ASP A 68 -2.67 -3.28 -6.38
C ASP A 68 -2.83 -2.25 -5.24
N CYS A 69 -2.09 -1.14 -5.30
CA CYS A 69 -2.15 -0.10 -4.28
C CYS A 69 -3.52 0.60 -4.19
N ALA A 70 -4.21 0.82 -5.32
CA ALA A 70 -5.51 1.50 -5.37
C ALA A 70 -6.65 0.51 -5.11
N ASP A 71 -6.54 -0.70 -5.66
CA ASP A 71 -7.44 -1.82 -5.38
C ASP A 71 -7.54 -2.09 -3.88
N THR A 72 -6.41 -2.06 -3.19
CA THR A 72 -6.37 -2.25 -1.73
C THR A 72 -7.24 -1.20 -1.01
N VAL A 73 -7.20 0.05 -1.47
CA VAL A 73 -8.00 1.15 -0.91
C VAL A 73 -9.49 0.94 -1.15
N TYR A 74 -9.90 0.67 -2.39
CA TYR A 74 -11.30 0.43 -2.72
C TYR A 74 -11.85 -0.82 -2.01
N THR A 75 -11.07 -1.90 -1.98
CA THR A 75 -11.44 -3.17 -1.36
C THR A 75 -11.73 -3.02 0.11
N MET A 76 -10.92 -2.27 0.84
CA MET A 76 -11.14 -2.02 2.27
C MET A 76 -12.55 -1.49 2.54
N ARG A 77 -12.98 -0.47 1.80
CA ARG A 77 -14.32 0.13 1.95
C ARG A 77 -15.41 -0.79 1.41
N PHE A 78 -15.15 -1.46 0.29
CA PHE A 78 -16.08 -2.39 -0.36
C PHE A 78 -16.43 -3.57 0.53
N VAL A 79 -15.43 -4.25 1.09
CA VAL A 79 -15.61 -5.44 1.93
C VAL A 79 -16.47 -5.09 3.15
N PHE A 80 -16.17 -3.98 3.83
CA PHE A 80 -16.98 -3.53 4.95
C PHE A 80 -18.42 -3.20 4.52
N ALA A 81 -18.61 -2.52 3.38
CA ALA A 81 -19.95 -2.21 2.88
C ALA A 81 -20.75 -3.48 2.56
N TYR A 82 -20.13 -4.46 1.89
CA TYR A 82 -20.73 -5.74 1.55
C TYR A 82 -21.13 -6.56 2.78
N MET A 83 -20.24 -6.66 3.78
CA MET A 83 -20.49 -7.38 5.03
C MET A 83 -21.69 -6.81 5.80
N ASN A 84 -21.86 -5.50 5.74
CA ASN A 84 -22.89 -4.79 6.50
C ASN A 84 -24.09 -4.37 5.64
N LYS A 85 -24.14 -4.79 4.37
CA LYS A 85 -25.19 -4.42 3.40
C LYS A 85 -25.44 -2.90 3.36
N LEU A 86 -24.35 -2.13 3.33
CA LEU A 86 -24.35 -0.68 3.14
C LEU A 86 -24.31 -0.35 1.64
N PRO A 87 -24.83 0.80 1.21
CA PRO A 87 -24.63 1.27 -0.15
C PRO A 87 -23.13 1.50 -0.43
N PHE A 88 -22.70 1.14 -1.63
CA PHE A 88 -21.35 1.36 -2.12
C PHE A 88 -21.42 1.97 -3.52
N ALA A 89 -20.64 3.01 -3.75
CA ALA A 89 -20.53 3.66 -5.04
C ALA A 89 -19.17 4.36 -5.18
N ILE A 90 -18.66 4.37 -6.42
CA ILE A 90 -17.48 5.15 -6.84
C ILE A 90 -17.80 5.91 -8.13
N LYS A 91 -17.10 7.00 -8.40
CA LYS A 91 -17.11 7.62 -9.71
C LYS A 91 -16.57 6.64 -10.75
N ASP A 92 -17.31 6.47 -11.84
CA ASP A 92 -16.87 5.64 -12.95
C ASP A 92 -15.65 6.29 -13.61
N PRO A 93 -14.44 5.72 -13.54
CA PRO A 93 -13.25 6.33 -14.14
C PRO A 93 -13.28 6.30 -15.68
N THR A 94 -14.18 5.52 -16.28
CA THR A 94 -14.34 5.34 -17.73
C THR A 94 -15.45 6.20 -18.33
N GLY A 95 -16.21 6.92 -17.49
CA GLY A 95 -17.36 7.71 -17.92
C GLY A 95 -17.74 8.82 -16.94
N SER A 96 -18.93 9.40 -17.10
CA SER A 96 -19.43 10.47 -16.22
C SER A 96 -20.28 9.96 -15.05
N GLY A 97 -20.59 8.66 -15.03
CA GLY A 97 -21.51 8.01 -14.11
C GLY A 97 -20.91 7.60 -12.76
N VAL A 98 -21.61 6.67 -12.12
CA VAL A 98 -21.23 6.05 -10.84
C VAL A 98 -21.34 4.54 -11.00
N LEU A 99 -20.32 3.82 -10.58
CA LEU A 99 -20.38 2.36 -10.41
C LEU A 99 -20.88 2.07 -8.99
N SER A 100 -21.98 1.35 -8.85
CA SER A 100 -22.61 1.12 -7.55
C SER A 100 -23.06 -0.33 -7.35
N ASN A 101 -23.30 -0.71 -6.09
CA ASN A 101 -23.81 -2.03 -5.76
C ASN A 101 -25.24 -2.28 -6.26
N ALA A 102 -25.93 -1.27 -6.81
CA ALA A 102 -27.24 -1.41 -7.43
C ALA A 102 -27.17 -1.97 -8.87
N MET A 103 -25.99 -2.12 -9.45
CA MET A 103 -25.82 -2.69 -10.79
C MET A 103 -26.34 -4.13 -10.88
N SER A 104 -27.00 -4.45 -11.99
CA SER A 104 -27.59 -5.77 -12.32
C SER A 104 -26.77 -6.57 -13.34
N ARG A 105 -25.53 -6.15 -13.64
CA ARG A 105 -24.66 -6.74 -14.68
C ARG A 105 -24.39 -8.25 -14.50
N TRP A 106 -24.53 -8.75 -13.28
CA TRP A 106 -24.25 -10.14 -12.91
C TRP A 106 -25.49 -10.90 -12.45
N ASP A 107 -26.66 -10.50 -12.94
CA ASP A 107 -27.92 -11.23 -12.70
C ASP A 107 -27.77 -12.73 -12.99
N GLY A 108 -28.42 -13.56 -12.16
CA GLY A 108 -28.32 -15.02 -12.21
C GLY A 108 -27.16 -15.64 -11.43
N GLN A 109 -26.20 -14.85 -10.94
CA GLN A 109 -25.15 -15.34 -10.04
C GLN A 109 -25.55 -15.23 -8.56
N SER A 110 -24.91 -16.01 -7.69
CA SER A 110 -25.05 -15.88 -6.24
C SER A 110 -24.52 -14.51 -5.76
N GLU A 111 -25.08 -13.96 -4.68
CA GLU A 111 -24.65 -12.66 -4.15
C GLU A 111 -23.12 -12.56 -3.91
N PRO A 112 -22.44 -13.57 -3.34
CA PRO A 112 -20.98 -13.52 -3.18
C PRO A 112 -20.23 -13.49 -4.53
N ALA A 113 -20.74 -14.19 -5.54
CA ALA A 113 -20.16 -14.18 -6.88
C ALA A 113 -20.37 -12.81 -7.57
N LYS A 114 -21.55 -12.22 -7.44
CA LYS A 114 -21.83 -10.85 -7.89
C LYS A 114 -20.90 -9.83 -7.23
N ALA A 115 -20.74 -9.90 -5.90
CA ALA A 115 -19.86 -8.99 -5.16
C ALA A 115 -18.40 -9.11 -5.61
N ARG A 116 -17.90 -10.33 -5.81
CA ARG A 116 -16.56 -10.56 -6.35
C ARG A 116 -16.41 -10.00 -7.77
N ALA A 117 -17.40 -10.22 -8.64
CA ALA A 117 -17.37 -9.72 -10.01
C ALA A 117 -17.45 -8.19 -10.07
N PHE A 118 -18.21 -7.57 -9.17
CA PHE A 118 -18.26 -6.11 -9.04
C PHE A 118 -16.92 -5.53 -8.56
N LEU A 119 -16.28 -6.17 -7.57
CA LEU A 119 -14.95 -5.73 -7.13
C LEU A 119 -13.89 -5.89 -8.24
N ASN A 120 -13.95 -6.97 -9.04
CA ASN A 120 -13.10 -7.11 -10.22
C ASN A 120 -13.34 -6.01 -11.27
N LEU A 121 -14.59 -5.58 -11.46
CA LEU A 121 -14.87 -4.43 -12.33
C LEU A 121 -14.15 -3.17 -11.79
N ILE A 122 -14.22 -2.92 -10.49
CA ILE A 122 -13.53 -1.80 -9.85
C ILE A 122 -12.02 -1.90 -10.08
N TYR A 123 -11.41 -3.07 -9.94
CA TYR A 123 -9.97 -3.25 -10.19
C TYR A 123 -9.57 -2.94 -11.64
N ASN A 124 -10.44 -3.22 -12.59
CA ASN A 124 -10.15 -2.99 -14.01
C ASN A 124 -10.25 -1.52 -14.44
N VAL A 125 -10.93 -0.68 -13.66
CA VAL A 125 -11.20 0.72 -14.03
C VAL A 125 -10.62 1.73 -13.03
N GLY A 126 -10.50 1.33 -11.76
CA GLY A 126 -9.95 2.13 -10.69
C GLY A 126 -8.42 2.20 -10.76
N SER A 127 -7.86 3.28 -10.23
CA SER A 127 -6.42 3.44 -10.07
C SER A 127 -6.13 4.55 -9.06
N THR A 128 -4.86 4.78 -8.72
CA THR A 128 -4.48 5.94 -7.91
C THR A 128 -4.89 7.26 -8.57
N ARG A 129 -5.02 7.29 -9.91
CA ARG A 129 -5.50 8.46 -10.65
C ARG A 129 -7.00 8.71 -10.45
N SER A 130 -7.81 7.67 -10.21
CA SER A 130 -9.26 7.83 -9.98
C SER A 130 -9.62 8.13 -8.53
N LEU A 131 -8.81 7.67 -7.56
CA LEU A 131 -9.06 7.87 -6.13
C LEU A 131 -9.39 9.32 -5.71
N PRO A 132 -8.80 10.39 -6.30
CA PRO A 132 -9.16 11.77 -5.99
C PRO A 132 -10.63 12.12 -6.28
N ASN A 133 -11.29 11.42 -7.21
CA ASN A 133 -12.71 11.61 -7.52
C ASN A 133 -13.64 11.07 -6.43
N ASP A 134 -13.17 10.07 -5.69
CA ASP A 134 -13.90 9.40 -4.61
C ASP A 134 -13.49 9.86 -3.21
N SER A 135 -12.50 10.75 -3.11
CA SER A 135 -11.90 11.17 -1.85
C SER A 135 -11.69 12.68 -1.77
N PHE A 136 -11.44 13.18 -0.57
CA PHE A 136 -11.17 14.60 -0.31
C PHE A 136 -10.07 14.76 0.73
N PRO A 137 -9.23 15.82 0.64
CA PRO A 137 -8.16 16.05 1.60
C PRO A 137 -8.71 16.45 2.96
N VAL A 138 -8.03 16.02 4.01
CA VAL A 138 -8.47 16.21 5.40
C VAL A 138 -7.43 16.92 6.24
N ALA A 139 -7.89 17.45 7.38
CA ALA A 139 -7.01 18.07 8.37
C ALA A 139 -6.09 17.03 9.02
N LEU A 140 -4.87 17.43 9.35
CA LEU A 140 -3.89 16.66 10.11
C LEU A 140 -4.23 16.70 11.60
N SER A 141 -5.27 15.98 11.98
CA SER A 141 -5.65 15.75 13.37
C SER A 141 -6.16 14.32 13.56
N ARG A 142 -6.18 13.82 14.80
CA ARG A 142 -6.74 12.49 15.10
C ARG A 142 -8.25 12.39 14.87
N SER A 143 -8.97 13.51 14.77
CA SER A 143 -10.40 13.49 14.45
C SER A 143 -10.67 13.18 12.98
N TYR A 144 -9.70 13.43 12.09
CA TYR A 144 -9.83 13.25 10.66
C TYR A 144 -8.90 12.17 10.08
N VAL A 145 -7.66 12.08 10.59
CA VAL A 145 -6.69 11.03 10.23
C VAL A 145 -6.96 9.79 11.09
N LYS A 146 -7.92 8.98 10.65
CA LYS A 146 -8.42 7.78 11.34
C LYS A 146 -8.26 6.53 10.48
N PRO A 147 -8.23 5.32 11.07
CA PRO A 147 -8.30 4.08 10.31
C PRO A 147 -9.37 4.13 9.20
N GLY A 148 -9.02 3.66 8.00
CA GLY A 148 -9.93 3.63 6.85
C GLY A 148 -9.78 4.81 5.88
N ILE A 149 -9.01 5.84 6.25
CA ILE A 149 -8.59 6.85 5.28
C ILE A 149 -7.40 6.33 4.45
N MET A 150 -7.02 7.08 3.41
CA MET A 150 -5.86 6.79 2.59
C MET A 150 -4.80 7.88 2.67
N LEU A 151 -3.55 7.49 2.43
CA LEU A 151 -2.48 8.39 2.03
C LEU A 151 -2.25 8.18 0.54
N LEU A 152 -2.34 9.24 -0.27
CA LEU A 152 -2.06 9.18 -1.70
C LEU A 152 -0.73 9.86 -2.02
N ALA A 153 0.02 9.29 -2.94
CA ALA A 153 1.09 10.00 -3.63
C ALA A 153 0.52 10.77 -4.83
N THR A 154 1.31 11.67 -5.41
CA THR A 154 0.91 12.42 -6.62
C THR A 154 0.70 11.47 -7.80
N GLN A 155 0.04 11.97 -8.85
CA GLN A 155 -0.07 11.24 -10.11
C GLN A 155 1.28 10.88 -10.71
N LYS A 156 2.38 11.58 -10.43
CA LYS A 156 3.70 11.19 -10.93
C LYS A 156 4.17 9.85 -10.35
N ASN A 157 3.75 9.58 -9.12
CA ASN A 157 4.26 8.49 -8.31
C ASN A 157 3.30 7.29 -8.26
N HIS A 158 2.00 7.52 -8.46
CA HIS A 158 0.97 6.48 -8.63
C HIS A 158 0.85 5.50 -7.46
N HIS A 159 1.08 5.93 -6.22
CA HIS A 159 0.98 5.07 -5.04
C HIS A 159 -0.09 5.50 -4.04
N SER A 160 -0.64 4.51 -3.34
CA SER A 160 -1.61 4.73 -2.26
C SER A 160 -1.46 3.72 -1.14
N TRP A 161 -1.83 4.14 0.07
CA TRP A 161 -1.84 3.31 1.26
C TRP A 161 -3.15 3.46 2.00
N THR A 162 -3.63 2.36 2.59
CA THR A 162 -4.70 2.41 3.58
C THR A 162 -4.12 2.65 4.96
N LEU A 163 -4.69 3.59 5.71
CA LEU A 163 -4.34 3.79 7.11
C LEU A 163 -5.07 2.73 7.93
N GLN A 164 -4.33 1.74 8.45
CA GLN A 164 -4.87 0.72 9.33
C GLN A 164 -4.94 1.23 10.78
N ASN A 165 -3.91 1.97 11.22
CA ASN A 165 -3.93 2.66 12.50
C ASN A 165 -3.00 3.89 12.52
N MET A 166 -3.31 4.85 13.39
CA MET A 166 -2.37 5.92 13.77
C MET A 166 -1.85 5.61 15.17
N LEU A 167 -0.60 5.13 15.27
CA LEU A 167 0.03 4.76 16.54
C LEU A 167 0.02 5.96 17.50
N SER A 168 0.00 5.73 18.82
CA SER A 168 -0.03 6.81 19.83
C SER A 168 1.10 7.82 19.66
N ILE A 169 2.21 7.40 19.06
CA ILE A 169 3.40 8.20 18.75
C ILE A 169 3.29 9.04 17.47
N GLY A 170 2.13 9.06 16.80
CA GLY A 170 1.91 9.84 15.57
C GLY A 170 2.58 9.25 14.32
N VAL A 171 2.84 7.95 14.32
CA VAL A 171 3.40 7.20 13.18
C VAL A 171 2.28 6.34 12.57
N PRO A 172 2.10 6.33 11.24
CA PRO A 172 1.07 5.53 10.62
C PRO A 172 1.47 4.04 10.58
N HIS A 173 0.50 3.18 10.83
CA HIS A 173 0.50 1.78 10.41
C HIS A 173 -0.30 1.69 9.12
N LEU A 174 0.40 1.46 8.02
CA LEU A 174 -0.16 1.43 6.68
C LEU A 174 -0.27 -0.02 6.21
N VAL A 175 -1.40 -0.36 5.58
CA VAL A 175 -1.61 -1.60 4.83
C VAL A 175 -1.79 -1.25 3.37
N PHE A 176 -1.12 -1.96 2.48
CA PHE A 176 -1.08 -1.63 1.06
C PHE A 176 -0.67 -2.85 0.26
N ASN A 177 -0.80 -2.78 -1.06
CA ASN A 177 0.02 -3.59 -1.94
C ASN A 177 0.72 -2.68 -2.94
N SER A 178 1.59 -3.25 -3.76
CA SER A 178 2.14 -2.55 -4.91
C SER A 178 1.60 -3.14 -6.20
N THR A 179 2.23 -2.85 -7.35
CA THR A 179 1.86 -3.41 -8.65
C THR A 179 1.66 -4.93 -8.60
N ILE A 180 0.57 -5.41 -9.20
CA ILE A 180 0.26 -6.85 -9.30
C ILE A 180 1.15 -7.47 -10.39
N GLY A 181 2.09 -8.33 -9.99
CA GLY A 181 2.82 -9.21 -10.90
C GLY A 181 2.23 -10.61 -11.07
N ALA A 182 2.76 -11.39 -12.02
CA ALA A 182 2.21 -12.71 -12.32
C ALA A 182 2.26 -13.68 -11.13
N THR A 183 3.20 -13.50 -10.19
CA THR A 183 3.28 -14.30 -8.95
C THR A 183 2.88 -13.53 -7.69
N SER A 184 2.48 -12.25 -7.83
CA SER A 184 2.03 -11.46 -6.69
C SER A 184 0.89 -12.18 -5.96
N GLY A 185 1.15 -12.50 -4.69
CA GLY A 185 0.18 -13.17 -3.83
C GLY A 185 -0.96 -12.24 -3.45
N SER A 186 -2.07 -12.80 -2.98
CA SER A 186 -3.15 -12.01 -2.38
C SER A 186 -2.82 -11.51 -0.96
N LYS A 187 -1.60 -11.75 -0.46
CA LYS A 187 -1.16 -11.25 0.83
C LYS A 187 -0.71 -9.79 0.68
N LEU A 188 -1.36 -8.90 1.41
CA LEU A 188 -1.02 -7.48 1.41
C LEU A 188 0.30 -7.26 2.18
N GLN A 189 0.85 -6.06 2.02
CA GLN A 189 2.03 -5.57 2.71
C GLN A 189 1.61 -4.60 3.82
N GLU A 190 2.50 -4.40 4.79
CA GLU A 190 2.33 -3.40 5.81
C GLU A 190 3.64 -2.67 6.11
N ARG A 191 3.51 -1.48 6.71
CA ARG A 191 4.64 -0.73 7.28
C ARG A 191 4.20 0.10 8.47
N THR A 192 5.10 0.27 9.43
CA THR A 192 4.95 1.14 10.62
C THR A 192 5.98 2.28 10.59
N SER A 193 6.07 2.93 9.42
CA SER A 193 6.93 4.08 9.16
C SER A 193 6.24 5.03 8.18
N TRP A 194 6.65 6.29 8.20
CA TRP A 194 6.19 7.30 7.25
C TRP A 194 6.78 7.02 5.85
N PRO A 195 5.98 7.04 4.78
CA PRO A 195 6.52 7.21 3.43
C PRO A 195 7.30 8.52 3.32
N ASN A 196 8.27 8.55 2.41
CA ASN A 196 9.06 9.75 2.18
C ASN A 196 8.16 10.86 1.60
N PRO A 197 8.08 12.04 2.25
CA PRO A 197 7.21 13.11 1.79
C PRO A 197 7.59 13.60 0.39
N GLY A 198 8.88 13.58 0.01
CA GLY A 198 9.29 13.95 -1.35
C GLY A 198 8.73 13.04 -2.44
N TRP A 199 8.43 11.79 -2.10
CA TRP A 199 7.80 10.81 -2.97
C TRP A 199 6.27 10.95 -2.96
N VAL A 200 5.69 11.15 -1.77
CA VAL A 200 4.25 11.40 -1.61
C VAL A 200 3.83 12.63 -2.39
N PHE A 201 4.59 13.72 -2.32
CA PHE A 201 4.26 15.01 -2.95
C PHE A 201 5.11 15.30 -4.19
N GLU A 202 5.60 14.26 -4.86
CA GLU A 202 6.57 14.41 -5.95
C GLU A 202 6.04 15.31 -7.07
N GLY A 203 6.74 16.43 -7.32
CA GLY A 203 6.43 17.41 -8.35
C GLY A 203 5.28 18.37 -8.04
N ASP A 204 4.36 18.02 -7.13
CA ASP A 204 3.20 18.86 -6.80
C ASP A 204 2.73 18.64 -5.34
N GLN A 205 3.09 19.59 -4.45
CA GLN A 205 2.64 19.64 -3.05
C GLN A 205 1.42 20.55 -2.85
N THR A 206 0.52 20.63 -3.82
CA THR A 206 -0.70 21.45 -3.73
C THR A 206 -1.96 20.58 -3.74
N PRO A 207 -3.16 21.14 -3.47
CA PRO A 207 -4.41 20.40 -3.59
C PRO A 207 -4.64 19.76 -4.98
N SER A 208 -4.12 20.37 -6.06
CA SER A 208 -4.21 19.80 -7.42
C SER A 208 -3.34 18.57 -7.63
N GLY A 209 -2.25 18.44 -6.85
CA GLY A 209 -1.42 17.24 -6.86
C GLY A 209 -2.13 16.00 -6.29
N HIS A 210 -3.25 16.23 -5.59
CA HIS A 210 -4.14 15.23 -4.99
C HIS A 210 -3.48 14.27 -3.98
N ALA A 211 -2.22 14.48 -3.64
CA ALA A 211 -1.48 13.71 -2.65
C ALA A 211 -1.92 14.03 -1.21
N GLY A 212 -1.35 13.31 -0.25
CA GLY A 212 -1.56 13.49 1.18
C GLY A 212 -2.68 12.63 1.75
N PHE A 213 -3.08 12.92 2.99
CA PHE A 213 -4.17 12.21 3.65
C PHE A 213 -5.52 12.61 3.09
N ARG A 214 -6.34 11.61 2.76
CA ARG A 214 -7.67 11.79 2.19
C ARG A 214 -8.65 10.80 2.76
N ALA A 215 -9.88 11.24 3.01
CA ALA A 215 -10.99 10.37 3.37
C ALA A 215 -11.86 10.08 2.15
N PHE A 216 -12.55 8.94 2.15
CA PHE A 216 -13.62 8.69 1.18
C PHE A 216 -14.72 9.74 1.32
N ARG A 217 -15.22 10.26 0.19
CA ARG A 217 -16.38 11.14 0.18
C ARG A 217 -17.61 10.34 0.61
N PRO A 218 -18.48 10.89 1.48
CA PRO A 218 -19.79 10.29 1.69
C PRO A 218 -20.56 10.28 0.37
N LEU A 219 -21.39 9.26 0.14
CA LEU A 219 -22.06 9.05 -1.16
C LEU A 219 -22.90 10.25 -1.62
N ALA A 220 -23.51 10.99 -0.68
CA ALA A 220 -24.27 12.19 -0.98
C ALA A 220 -23.44 13.33 -1.62
N TYR A 221 -22.11 13.28 -1.47
CA TYR A 221 -21.15 14.25 -2.01
C TYR A 221 -20.35 13.72 -3.20
N LEU A 222 -20.63 12.50 -3.66
CA LEU A 222 -19.92 11.94 -4.81
C LEU A 222 -20.21 12.78 -6.06
N GLY A 223 -19.14 13.34 -6.67
CA GLY A 223 -19.25 14.24 -7.82
C GLY A 223 -19.57 15.70 -7.51
N ARG A 224 -19.75 16.05 -6.23
CA ARG A 224 -19.75 17.47 -5.80
C ARG A 224 -18.31 17.98 -5.68
N PRO A 225 -18.09 19.30 -5.70
CA PRO A 225 -16.80 19.87 -5.36
C PRO A 225 -16.30 19.40 -3.98
N VAL A 226 -14.99 19.19 -3.84
CA VAL A 226 -14.39 18.67 -2.60
C VAL A 226 -14.54 19.60 -1.41
N TRP A 227 -14.56 20.92 -1.65
CA TRP A 227 -14.69 21.92 -0.60
C TRP A 227 -16.08 21.95 0.04
N ASP A 228 -17.09 21.35 -0.61
CA ASP A 228 -18.43 21.19 -0.03
C ASP A 228 -18.51 20.03 0.97
N VAL A 229 -17.50 19.15 0.98
CA VAL A 229 -17.52 17.95 1.83
C VAL A 229 -17.17 18.31 3.28
N PRO A 230 -18.01 17.97 4.27
CA PRO A 230 -17.69 18.21 5.67
C PRO A 230 -16.37 17.57 6.08
N GLY A 231 -15.49 18.35 6.70
CA GLY A 231 -14.14 17.93 7.09
C GLY A 231 -13.05 18.19 6.05
N TYR A 232 -13.39 18.80 4.90
CA TYR A 232 -12.41 19.26 3.91
C TYR A 232 -11.36 20.16 4.54
N SER A 233 -10.09 19.92 4.21
CA SER A 233 -8.99 20.80 4.61
C SER A 233 -7.77 20.63 3.71
N GLU A 234 -7.13 21.76 3.43
CA GLU A 234 -5.90 21.86 2.65
C GLU A 234 -4.66 22.08 3.54
N GLU A 235 -4.78 22.04 4.87
CA GLU A 235 -3.69 22.47 5.76
C GLU A 235 -2.39 21.69 5.55
N GLN A 236 -2.48 20.42 5.14
CA GLN A 236 -1.33 19.56 4.91
C GLN A 236 -0.40 20.05 3.78
N TYR A 237 -0.94 20.82 2.84
CA TYR A 237 -0.20 21.36 1.69
C TYR A 237 0.59 22.62 2.06
N ARG A 238 0.31 23.23 3.22
CA ARG A 238 1.00 24.43 3.71
C ARG A 238 2.25 24.10 4.53
N ILE A 239 2.50 22.83 4.82
CA ILE A 239 3.66 22.41 5.60
C ILE A 239 4.86 22.25 4.66
N PRO A 240 6.01 22.90 4.93
CA PRO A 240 7.20 22.70 4.11
C PRO A 240 7.59 21.22 4.02
N LEU A 241 7.89 20.73 2.81
CA LEU A 241 8.17 19.32 2.53
C LEU A 241 9.22 18.70 3.48
N SER A 242 10.29 19.44 3.78
CA SER A 242 11.37 19.03 4.69
C SER A 242 10.92 18.88 6.16
N GLN A 243 9.81 19.50 6.54
CA GLN A 243 9.22 19.42 7.88
C GLN A 243 7.94 18.59 7.91
N TRP A 244 7.49 18.05 6.76
CA TRP A 244 6.17 17.46 6.65
C TRP A 244 5.97 16.32 7.65
N THR A 245 6.89 15.35 7.65
CA THR A 245 6.84 14.19 8.56
C THR A 245 6.89 14.59 10.03
N SER A 246 7.76 15.54 10.41
CA SER A 246 7.92 15.94 11.81
C SER A 246 6.69 16.72 12.31
N ARG A 247 6.13 17.62 11.49
CA ARG A 247 4.92 18.38 11.80
C ARG A 247 3.68 17.49 11.84
N ALA A 248 3.53 16.57 10.88
CA ALA A 248 2.45 15.59 10.88
C ALA A 248 2.52 14.68 12.12
N THR A 249 3.71 14.15 12.44
CA THR A 249 3.93 13.35 13.65
C THR A 249 3.56 14.15 14.90
N GLY A 250 4.02 15.40 15.01
CA GLY A 250 3.73 16.27 16.16
C GLY A 250 2.23 16.57 16.34
N LYS A 251 1.48 16.77 15.25
CA LYS A 251 0.03 16.97 15.29
C LYS A 251 -0.76 15.69 15.61
N LEU A 252 -0.21 14.52 15.24
CA LEU A 252 -0.91 13.23 15.34
C LEU A 252 -0.48 12.42 16.56
N ALA A 253 0.62 12.74 17.22
CA ALA A 253 1.07 12.05 18.43
C ALA A 253 0.23 12.44 19.65
N THR A 254 -0.17 11.45 20.44
CA THR A 254 -0.70 11.62 21.81
C THR A 254 0.30 11.19 22.87
N GLN A 255 1.40 10.55 22.46
CA GLN A 255 2.47 10.09 23.34
C GLN A 255 3.82 10.34 22.68
N LYS A 256 4.86 10.58 23.50
CA LYS A 256 6.23 10.65 23.03
C LYS A 256 6.79 9.25 22.85
N GLU A 257 7.45 9.01 21.71
CA GLU A 257 8.22 7.78 21.49
C GLU A 257 9.56 7.84 22.23
N GLY A 258 9.90 6.81 23.01
CA GLY A 258 11.22 6.69 23.63
C GLY A 258 12.28 6.23 22.62
N ASP A 259 13.54 6.60 22.84
CA ASP A 259 14.66 6.32 21.93
C ASP A 259 14.79 4.83 21.57
N GLN A 260 14.74 3.95 22.58
CA GLN A 260 14.79 2.49 22.37
C GLN A 260 13.64 2.00 21.49
N ALA A 261 12.39 2.35 21.82
CA ALA A 261 11.21 1.96 21.04
C ALA A 261 11.26 2.48 19.60
N LYS A 262 11.75 3.71 19.41
CA LYS A 262 11.98 4.30 18.09
C LYS A 262 13.00 3.50 17.29
N MET A 263 14.12 3.09 17.91
CA MET A 263 15.12 2.29 17.22
C MET A 263 14.60 0.92 16.86
N ASP A 264 13.90 0.23 17.77
CA ASP A 264 13.31 -1.07 17.49
C ASP A 264 12.33 -1.00 16.30
N ARG A 265 11.49 0.04 16.26
CA ARG A 265 10.56 0.26 15.16
C ARG A 265 11.27 0.56 13.83
N LEU A 266 12.26 1.45 13.81
CA LEU A 266 13.00 1.80 12.60
C LEU A 266 13.85 0.63 12.09
N MET A 267 14.47 -0.14 12.99
CA MET A 267 15.18 -1.37 12.66
C MET A 267 14.22 -2.40 12.07
N LYS A 268 13.04 -2.59 12.67
CA LYS A 268 12.01 -3.48 12.13
C LYS A 268 11.56 -3.03 10.73
N ALA A 269 11.28 -1.75 10.52
CA ALA A 269 10.87 -1.22 9.22
C ALA A 269 11.91 -1.50 8.12
N ALA A 270 13.19 -1.20 8.38
CA ALA A 270 14.28 -1.50 7.44
C ALA A 270 14.43 -3.01 7.18
N CYS A 271 14.25 -3.86 8.21
CA CYS A 271 14.27 -5.31 8.05
C CYS A 271 13.11 -5.83 7.21
N ASP A 272 11.90 -5.31 7.41
CA ASP A 272 10.72 -5.71 6.65
C ASP A 272 10.88 -5.29 5.18
N ALA A 273 11.38 -4.08 4.90
CA ALA A 273 11.70 -3.64 3.55
C ALA A 273 12.77 -4.53 2.88
N PHE A 274 13.81 -4.92 3.62
CA PHE A 274 14.84 -5.85 3.13
C PHE A 274 14.26 -7.23 2.79
N LYS A 275 13.43 -7.79 3.66
CA LYS A 275 12.74 -9.08 3.43
C LYS A 275 11.78 -9.01 2.23
N GLN A 276 11.05 -7.91 2.07
CA GLN A 276 10.16 -7.71 0.91
C GLN A 276 10.95 -7.67 -0.40
N ARG A 277 12.14 -7.06 -0.39
CA ARG A 277 13.02 -7.06 -1.56
C ARG A 277 13.42 -8.47 -1.98
N VAL A 278 13.66 -9.38 -1.01
CA VAL A 278 13.98 -10.79 -1.31
C VAL A 278 12.88 -11.43 -2.15
N SER A 279 11.62 -11.29 -1.75
CA SER A 279 10.51 -11.85 -2.54
C SER A 279 10.41 -11.21 -3.93
N SER A 280 10.53 -9.88 -4.04
CA SER A 280 10.38 -9.18 -5.33
C SER A 280 11.50 -9.49 -6.32
N VAL A 281 12.75 -9.60 -5.86
CA VAL A 281 13.87 -9.96 -6.73
C VAL A 281 13.75 -11.42 -7.19
N ASN A 282 13.40 -12.33 -6.29
CA ASN A 282 13.24 -13.75 -6.64
C ASN A 282 12.11 -13.95 -7.65
N GLU A 283 10.98 -13.25 -7.49
CA GLU A 283 9.91 -13.20 -8.48
C GLU A 283 10.42 -12.68 -9.84
N GLY A 284 11.11 -11.54 -9.87
CA GLY A 284 11.64 -10.99 -11.13
C GLY A 284 12.66 -11.90 -11.83
N VAL A 285 13.53 -12.58 -11.06
CA VAL A 285 14.49 -13.55 -11.61
C VAL A 285 13.78 -14.78 -12.19
N GLN A 286 12.75 -15.29 -11.52
CA GLN A 286 11.93 -16.39 -12.04
C GLN A 286 11.20 -15.98 -13.32
N ALA A 287 10.56 -14.80 -13.31
CA ALA A 287 9.87 -14.27 -14.49
C ALA A 287 10.83 -14.08 -15.67
N ARG A 288 12.03 -13.54 -15.43
CA ARG A 288 13.05 -13.41 -16.48
C ARG A 288 13.41 -14.74 -17.11
N ALA A 289 13.60 -15.77 -16.29
CA ALA A 289 13.93 -17.12 -16.78
C ALA A 289 12.80 -17.71 -17.63
N SER A 290 11.54 -17.46 -17.27
CA SER A 290 10.37 -17.91 -18.03
C SER A 290 10.13 -17.11 -19.31
N ILE A 291 10.39 -15.79 -19.31
CA ILE A 291 10.15 -14.91 -20.44
C ILE A 291 11.19 -15.13 -21.56
N GLY A 292 12.46 -15.36 -21.21
CA GLY A 292 13.51 -15.74 -22.18
C GLY A 292 13.90 -14.66 -23.22
N ARG A 293 13.36 -13.44 -23.10
CA ARG A 293 13.67 -12.25 -23.91
C ARG A 293 13.76 -11.01 -23.02
N CYS A 294 14.18 -9.87 -23.60
CA CYS A 294 14.04 -8.60 -22.90
C CYS A 294 12.58 -8.36 -22.52
N MET A 295 12.37 -7.97 -21.27
CA MET A 295 11.04 -7.62 -20.77
C MET A 295 10.49 -6.41 -21.54
N THR A 296 9.18 -6.41 -21.80
CA THR A 296 8.43 -5.22 -22.23
C THR A 296 8.30 -4.22 -21.09
N TYR A 297 7.82 -3.01 -21.37
CA TYR A 297 7.56 -2.01 -20.31
C TYR A 297 6.64 -2.55 -19.20
N ALA A 298 5.54 -3.24 -19.55
CA ALA A 298 4.61 -3.78 -18.54
C ALA A 298 5.25 -4.86 -17.67
N GLU A 299 6.04 -5.76 -18.27
CA GLU A 299 6.82 -6.77 -17.53
C GLU A 299 7.90 -6.09 -16.67
N TYR A 300 8.57 -5.05 -17.19
CA TYR A 300 9.58 -4.29 -16.45
C TYR A 300 8.98 -3.58 -15.23
N ASP A 301 7.89 -2.83 -15.42
CA ASP A 301 7.18 -2.12 -14.36
C ASP A 301 6.71 -3.08 -13.25
N THR A 302 6.32 -4.29 -13.66
CA THR A 302 5.93 -5.36 -12.75
C THR A 302 7.10 -5.89 -11.90
N TYR A 303 8.25 -6.20 -12.52
CA TYR A 303 9.33 -6.97 -11.89
C TYR A 303 10.54 -6.14 -11.42
N SER A 304 10.57 -4.86 -11.79
CA SER A 304 11.60 -3.92 -11.33
C SER A 304 11.44 -3.60 -9.85
N THR A 305 12.50 -3.11 -9.22
CA THR A 305 12.49 -2.76 -7.78
C THR A 305 12.80 -1.29 -7.42
N PRO A 306 12.72 -0.27 -8.30
CA PRO A 306 13.18 1.08 -7.97
C PRO A 306 12.48 1.65 -6.73
N SER A 307 11.14 1.61 -6.67
CA SER A 307 10.38 2.09 -5.51
C SER A 307 10.63 1.29 -4.23
N ARG A 308 10.95 0.00 -4.35
CA ARG A 308 11.23 -0.88 -3.19
C ARG A 308 12.62 -0.57 -2.63
N ASP A 309 13.57 -0.32 -3.52
CA ASP A 309 14.96 -0.01 -3.21
C ASP A 309 15.08 1.39 -2.61
N GLU A 310 14.37 2.38 -3.16
CA GLU A 310 14.21 3.72 -2.60
C GLU A 310 13.61 3.69 -1.19
N ARG A 311 12.52 2.94 -1.00
CA ARG A 311 11.90 2.79 0.34
C ARG A 311 12.85 2.18 1.36
N LEU A 312 13.60 1.13 0.99
CA LEU A 312 14.60 0.53 1.88
C LEU A 312 15.71 1.55 2.21
N PHE A 313 16.15 2.32 1.23
CA PHE A 313 17.10 3.40 1.44
C PHE A 313 16.57 4.47 2.41
N ASP A 314 15.32 4.90 2.24
CA ASP A 314 14.68 5.88 3.11
C ASP A 314 14.51 5.36 4.54
N ASP A 315 14.09 4.11 4.72
CA ASP A 315 13.99 3.49 6.05
C ASP A 315 15.39 3.39 6.71
N LEU A 316 16.46 3.12 5.94
CA LEU A 316 17.84 3.14 6.42
C LEU A 316 18.32 4.55 6.78
N MET A 317 17.96 5.57 5.99
CA MET A 317 18.28 6.97 6.29
C MET A 317 17.54 7.48 7.53
N ALA A 318 16.27 7.10 7.69
CA ALA A 318 15.49 7.37 8.89
C ALA A 318 16.10 6.68 10.12
N LEU A 319 16.49 5.41 10.01
CA LEU A 319 17.18 4.67 11.06
C LEU A 319 18.51 5.34 11.43
N ARG A 320 19.30 5.76 10.44
CA ARG A 320 20.57 6.45 10.65
C ARG A 320 20.39 7.78 11.40
N SER A 321 19.43 8.60 10.98
CA SER A 321 19.09 9.86 11.64
C SER A 321 18.58 9.64 13.07
N GLY A 322 17.76 8.61 13.24
CA GLY A 322 17.32 8.13 14.55
C GLY A 322 18.49 7.74 15.45
N PHE A 323 19.43 6.95 14.95
CA PHE A 323 20.60 6.52 15.71
C PHE A 323 21.51 7.69 16.09
N LYS A 324 21.71 8.67 15.19
CA LYS A 324 22.50 9.88 15.47
C LYS A 324 21.91 10.73 16.60
N SER A 325 20.59 10.73 16.75
CA SER A 325 19.87 11.55 17.74
C SER A 325 19.52 10.80 19.03
N ALA A 326 19.54 9.47 19.03
CA ALA A 326 19.19 8.67 20.19
C ALA A 326 20.26 8.76 21.29
N SER A 327 19.80 8.93 22.53
CA SER A 327 20.62 9.04 23.73
C SER A 327 20.59 7.79 24.61
N LYS A 328 19.49 7.02 24.55
CA LYS A 328 19.26 5.86 25.41
C LYS A 328 18.84 4.64 24.61
N MET A 329 19.71 3.63 24.58
CA MET A 329 19.45 2.33 23.97
C MET A 329 20.13 1.22 24.77
N ASP A 330 19.60 0.01 24.69
CA ASP A 330 20.26 -1.17 25.23
C ASP A 330 21.55 -1.51 24.43
N GLN A 331 22.44 -2.29 25.05
CA GLN A 331 23.74 -2.63 24.46
C GLN A 331 23.63 -3.49 23.20
N LYS A 332 22.59 -4.33 23.07
CA LYS A 332 22.40 -5.20 21.90
C LYS A 332 21.98 -4.38 20.68
N THR A 333 21.06 -3.45 20.87
CA THR A 333 20.62 -2.46 19.89
C THR A 333 21.79 -1.60 19.45
N LEU A 334 22.59 -1.09 20.40
CA LEU A 334 23.77 -0.29 20.10
C LEU A 334 24.83 -1.04 19.26
N ARG A 335 25.14 -2.30 19.59
CA ARG A 335 26.09 -3.11 18.81
C ARG A 335 25.60 -3.36 17.38
N ARG A 336 24.32 -3.70 17.22
CA ARG A 336 23.69 -3.89 15.91
C ARG A 336 23.73 -2.61 15.08
N LEU A 337 23.38 -1.46 15.68
CA LEU A 337 23.41 -0.17 14.99
C LEU A 337 24.82 0.25 14.62
N ARG A 338 25.83 0.01 15.47
CA ARG A 338 27.24 0.23 15.14
C ARG A 338 27.73 -0.67 14.01
N LYS A 339 27.19 -1.89 13.88
CA LYS A 339 27.49 -2.73 12.73
C LYS A 339 26.90 -2.16 11.43
N ILE A 340 25.69 -1.61 11.46
CA ILE A 340 25.01 -1.03 10.28
C ILE A 340 25.61 0.35 9.92
N PHE A 341 25.90 1.17 10.92
CA PHE A 341 26.39 2.55 10.81
C PHE A 341 27.65 2.75 11.67
N PRO A 342 28.81 2.19 11.26
CA PRO A 342 30.03 2.20 12.06
C PRO A 342 30.61 3.61 12.29
N ALA A 343 30.24 4.59 11.48
CA ALA A 343 30.69 5.97 11.59
C ALA A 343 29.52 6.94 11.45
N VAL A 344 28.42 6.72 12.21
CA VAL A 344 27.15 7.47 12.09
C VAL A 344 27.30 9.00 12.23
N GLN A 345 28.39 9.45 12.87
CA GLN A 345 28.70 10.87 13.01
C GLN A 345 29.25 11.52 11.72
N SER A 346 29.87 10.73 10.84
CA SER A 346 30.30 11.20 9.50
C SER A 346 29.11 11.40 8.54
N GLY A 347 29.36 11.89 7.33
CA GLY A 347 28.33 11.92 6.28
C GLY A 347 27.98 10.50 5.78
N ALA A 348 26.75 10.27 5.33
CA ALA A 348 26.30 8.93 4.90
C ALA A 348 27.14 8.37 3.74
N ARG A 349 27.52 9.23 2.78
CA ARG A 349 28.45 8.90 1.69
C ARG A 349 29.84 8.49 2.19
N ALA A 350 30.44 9.29 3.05
CA ALA A 350 31.78 9.05 3.60
C ALA A 350 31.83 7.77 4.45
N GLU A 351 30.82 7.55 5.30
CA GLU A 351 30.67 6.31 6.05
C GLU A 351 30.64 5.10 5.11
N ASN A 352 29.80 5.15 4.07
CA ASN A 352 29.62 4.02 3.18
C ASN A 352 30.86 3.71 2.33
N GLN A 353 31.58 4.74 1.89
CA GLN A 353 32.85 4.59 1.17
C GLN A 353 33.93 3.93 2.04
N ALA A 354 33.93 4.18 3.34
CA ALA A 354 34.87 3.57 4.28
C ALA A 354 34.49 2.13 4.69
N MET A 355 33.24 1.70 4.45
CA MET A 355 32.78 0.37 4.83
C MET A 355 33.39 -0.71 3.92
N ARG A 356 34.05 -1.69 4.56
CA ARG A 356 34.43 -2.96 3.90
C ARG A 356 33.25 -3.93 3.85
N ALA A 357 33.33 -4.91 2.95
CA ALA A 357 32.35 -6.00 2.88
C ALA A 357 32.18 -6.65 4.26
N GLN A 358 30.92 -6.86 4.66
CA GLN A 358 30.55 -7.39 5.98
C GLN A 358 30.04 -8.82 5.85
N GLY A 359 30.50 -9.71 6.75
CA GLY A 359 29.94 -11.04 6.93
C GLY A 359 28.85 -11.09 8.02
N VAL A 360 28.13 -12.21 8.11
CA VAL A 360 27.17 -12.46 9.20
C VAL A 360 27.94 -12.73 10.50
N THR A 361 27.57 -12.06 11.59
CA THR A 361 28.20 -12.19 12.92
C THR A 361 27.14 -12.19 14.04
N ALA A 362 27.54 -12.36 15.30
CA ALA A 362 26.63 -12.29 16.45
C ALA A 362 25.89 -10.94 16.58
N ASP A 363 26.48 -9.85 16.07
CA ASP A 363 25.87 -8.52 16.06
C ASP A 363 25.08 -8.22 14.77
N SER A 364 24.93 -9.21 13.88
CA SER A 364 24.06 -9.08 12.71
C SER A 364 22.60 -8.83 13.12
N PHE A 365 21.94 -7.99 12.33
CA PHE A 365 20.52 -7.76 12.42
C PHE A 365 19.89 -8.01 11.04
N CYS A 366 18.71 -8.63 11.04
CA CYS A 366 17.97 -9.02 9.84
C CYS A 366 18.83 -9.79 8.82
N VAL A 367 19.23 -11.01 9.19
CA VAL A 367 19.89 -11.93 8.26
C VAL A 367 18.84 -12.56 7.36
N VAL A 368 19.04 -12.51 6.04
CA VAL A 368 18.16 -13.15 5.06
C VAL A 368 18.99 -14.00 4.10
N GLU A 369 18.47 -15.18 3.75
CA GLU A 369 18.95 -15.93 2.60
C GLU A 369 18.29 -15.35 1.34
N TYR A 370 19.07 -14.69 0.50
CA TYR A 370 18.56 -14.00 -0.67
C TYR A 370 18.74 -14.81 -1.97
N ARG A 371 19.65 -15.79 -1.96
CA ARG A 371 19.79 -16.84 -2.97
C ARG A 371 20.27 -18.11 -2.29
N ARG A 372 20.01 -19.27 -2.92
CA ARG A 372 20.29 -20.59 -2.36
C ARG A 372 21.71 -20.68 -1.75
N GLY A 373 21.78 -20.92 -0.45
CA GLY A 373 23.02 -21.09 0.32
C GLY A 373 23.79 -19.79 0.60
N VAL A 374 23.25 -18.62 0.26
CA VAL A 374 23.93 -17.33 0.45
C VAL A 374 23.06 -16.37 1.24
N SER A 375 23.59 -15.96 2.39
CA SER A 375 22.92 -15.05 3.32
C SER A 375 23.64 -13.71 3.42
N MET A 376 22.87 -12.67 3.73
CA MET A 376 23.36 -11.32 3.94
C MET A 376 22.59 -10.68 5.10
N ASP A 377 23.27 -9.84 5.88
CA ASP A 377 22.62 -9.03 6.91
C ASP A 377 22.30 -7.61 6.43
N LEU A 378 21.54 -6.87 7.22
CA LEU A 378 21.13 -5.51 6.85
C LEU A 378 22.31 -4.55 6.67
N SER A 379 23.46 -4.78 7.33
CA SER A 379 24.64 -3.92 7.21
C SER A 379 25.27 -4.06 5.82
N GLU A 380 25.47 -5.29 5.35
CA GLU A 380 26.00 -5.54 4.01
C GLU A 380 24.99 -5.11 2.92
N MET A 381 23.69 -5.32 3.13
CA MET A 381 22.67 -4.80 2.21
C MET A 381 22.73 -3.26 2.12
N LYS A 382 22.77 -2.57 3.27
CA LYS A 382 22.93 -1.12 3.35
C LYS A 382 24.17 -0.68 2.59
N ARG A 383 25.31 -1.35 2.79
CA ARG A 383 26.57 -1.04 2.12
C ARG A 383 26.44 -1.07 0.60
N ARG A 384 25.88 -2.16 0.05
CA ARG A 384 25.70 -2.34 -1.39
C ARG A 384 24.67 -1.37 -1.98
N LEU A 385 23.56 -1.15 -1.28
CA LEU A 385 22.51 -0.23 -1.70
C LEU A 385 23.04 1.21 -1.76
N PHE A 386 23.73 1.66 -0.71
CA PHE A 386 24.29 3.02 -0.61
C PHE A 386 25.45 3.23 -1.60
N ALA A 387 26.13 2.17 -2.01
CA ALA A 387 27.16 2.23 -3.05
C ALA A 387 26.59 2.27 -4.48
N GLY A 388 25.27 2.18 -4.65
CA GLY A 388 24.64 2.05 -5.97
C GLY A 388 24.99 0.74 -6.69
N ALA A 389 25.42 -0.28 -5.94
CA ALA A 389 25.80 -1.57 -6.53
C ALA A 389 24.60 -2.47 -6.84
N VAL A 390 23.48 -2.24 -6.15
CA VAL A 390 22.25 -3.04 -6.25
C VAL A 390 21.47 -2.63 -7.50
N SER A 391 21.26 -3.57 -8.42
CA SER A 391 20.42 -3.32 -9.59
C SER A 391 18.92 -3.45 -9.28
N ASN A 392 18.15 -2.47 -9.75
CA ASN A 392 16.69 -2.48 -9.78
C ASN A 392 16.09 -2.94 -11.12
N ASN A 393 16.93 -3.18 -12.13
CA ASN A 393 16.51 -3.61 -13.46
C ASN A 393 16.18 -5.11 -13.47
N PRO A 394 14.97 -5.53 -13.84
CA PRO A 394 14.57 -6.94 -13.82
C PRO A 394 15.19 -7.82 -14.90
N ASN A 395 15.85 -7.25 -15.91
CA ASN A 395 16.62 -8.01 -16.88
C ASN A 395 17.98 -8.47 -16.31
N ASP A 396 18.48 -7.85 -15.23
CA ASP A 396 19.74 -8.25 -14.60
C ASP A 396 19.65 -9.57 -13.83
N ASP A 397 20.77 -10.29 -13.72
CA ASP A 397 20.83 -11.56 -13.00
C ASP A 397 20.83 -11.41 -11.49
N ILE A 398 20.61 -12.51 -10.78
CA ILE A 398 20.48 -12.48 -9.34
C ILE A 398 21.71 -11.86 -8.66
N GLN A 399 22.93 -12.09 -9.16
CA GLN A 399 24.14 -11.48 -8.61
C GLN A 399 24.14 -9.95 -8.76
N ALA A 400 23.76 -9.42 -9.93
CA ALA A 400 23.65 -7.99 -10.17
C ALA A 400 22.50 -7.35 -9.38
N ARG A 401 21.34 -8.03 -9.29
CA ARG A 401 20.20 -7.59 -8.46
C ARG A 401 20.56 -7.48 -6.98
N TRP A 402 21.62 -8.13 -6.51
CA TRP A 402 22.11 -8.07 -5.13
C TRP A 402 23.47 -7.40 -4.96
N GLY A 403 23.98 -6.72 -6.00
CA GLY A 403 25.21 -5.95 -5.97
C GLY A 403 26.47 -6.75 -5.70
N GLU A 404 26.50 -8.03 -6.10
CA GLU A 404 27.72 -8.85 -6.10
C GLU A 404 28.60 -8.54 -7.32
N ARG A 405 27.98 -8.08 -8.41
CA ARG A 405 28.63 -7.64 -9.65
C ARG A 405 27.80 -6.53 -10.29
N ARG A 406 28.37 -5.83 -11.27
CA ARG A 406 27.58 -4.89 -12.09
C ARG A 406 26.60 -5.66 -12.98
N GLY A 407 25.41 -5.08 -13.13
CA GLY A 407 24.47 -5.46 -14.18
C GLY A 407 25.12 -5.33 -15.55
N SER A 408 24.82 -6.28 -16.42
CA SER A 408 25.28 -6.25 -17.80
C SER A 408 24.27 -7.01 -18.62
N ASN A 409 23.41 -6.26 -19.27
CA ASN A 409 22.43 -6.74 -20.22
C ASN A 409 22.24 -5.67 -21.31
N SER A 410 21.82 -6.07 -22.50
CA SER A 410 21.54 -5.16 -23.63
C SER A 410 20.07 -4.73 -23.69
N CYS A 411 19.27 -5.08 -22.67
CA CYS A 411 17.84 -4.78 -22.67
C CYS A 411 17.58 -3.33 -22.26
N GLN A 412 16.49 -2.78 -22.79
CA GLN A 412 16.02 -1.45 -22.42
C GLN A 412 15.68 -1.39 -20.92
N SER A 413 16.06 -0.27 -20.31
CA SER A 413 15.72 0.11 -18.94
C SER A 413 14.71 1.26 -19.01
N TRP A 414 13.59 1.15 -18.29
CA TRP A 414 12.52 2.17 -18.29
C TRP A 414 12.46 2.99 -17.00
N GLY A 415 13.30 2.67 -16.01
CA GLY A 415 13.33 3.39 -14.75
C GLY A 415 14.47 2.91 -13.87
N GLU A 416 15.37 3.81 -13.52
CA GLU A 416 16.50 3.54 -12.64
C GLU A 416 16.41 4.46 -11.44
N TRP A 417 16.41 3.86 -10.25
CA TRP A 417 16.65 4.57 -9.01
C TRP A 417 18.11 4.38 -8.59
N ALA A 418 18.72 5.45 -8.06
CA ALA A 418 20.06 5.42 -7.48
C ALA A 418 20.05 6.15 -6.13
N PRO A 419 20.86 5.71 -5.16
CA PRO A 419 20.93 6.36 -3.86
C PRO A 419 21.44 7.80 -3.98
N ASN A 420 20.76 8.73 -3.32
CA ASN A 420 21.20 10.11 -3.18
C ASN A 420 21.65 10.38 -1.73
N LEU A 421 22.97 10.26 -1.49
CA LEU A 421 23.62 10.33 -0.17
C LEU A 421 24.25 11.67 0.17
#